data_AF-A0A0Q6BM57-F1
#
_entry.id   AF-A0A0Q6BM57-F1
#
_cell.length_a   1.000
_cell.length_b   1.000
_cell.length_c   1.000
_cell.angle_alpha   90.00
_cell.angle_beta   90.00
_cell.angle_gamma   90.00
#
_symmetry.space_group_name_H-M   'P 1'
#
loop_
_entity.id
_entity.type
_entity.pdbx_description
1 polymer ?
#
loop_
_entity_poly.entity_id
_entity_poly.type
_entity_poly.pdbx_seq_one_letter_code
_entity_poly.pdbx_strand_id
1 'polypeptide(L)'
;MLIKNLYRRMFEDFSLWHLAIQAKARRTRGTLSVLVVGGGPVGLVFALQLRAELGNAVDVTVCDGRWKRASGSVAWMDEEDGVSRREQVVTLQSGVTRHLSAELSETLFPEGGYTKVWPIGGESPAVFGYPANIRILDIENRALALAVSTGIHLVPGRVDPGTLERSGHDLIVMADGPRSHSREHFADCFGRADAAPYSLHGRQVEDVVLGLRITTTMPPADQVVMTVAQQRFLMNVTDGEGYLYMRLTPNEAREVRGHGPGATAFTGCVQSNPCLMHKTVSGDFRCRRHGTVFSPAQDPASFLWPRVREGLSFFDVAEQDLHAVTAFRLSMESRPRFTAELTPTGSENAVFGALLGDAANAIHVWPGRGLNHGLLSAVSLVNALMSVDPIHGLRSADLLRHEASMHGLQHRHKDRAWRNMVVARNGATQPISEVIAAEITAPSLSRRHARDLMAKRLSGIAERLGTRLPESPNPSMLVSRLDRLNDATLSMFATVGPWETRLSGGPEFDLDLSNPRPARRGASRLAGQSATRLSAEADELHGVSEAQA
;
A
#
# COMPACT_ATOMS: atom_id res chain seq x y z
N MET A 1 34.16 -18.45 2.28
CA MET A 1 32.74 -18.17 1.97
C MET A 1 31.77 -19.08 2.72
N LEU A 2 32.00 -20.40 2.82
CA LEU A 2 31.12 -21.33 3.56
C LEU A 2 30.98 -21.01 5.07
N ILE A 3 32.06 -20.63 5.75
CA ILE A 3 32.05 -20.35 7.20
C ILE A 3 31.22 -19.10 7.54
N LYS A 4 31.25 -18.04 6.70
CA LYS A 4 30.40 -16.85 6.88
C LYS A 4 28.91 -17.16 6.75
N ASN A 5 28.53 -18.09 5.86
CA ASN A 5 27.14 -18.52 5.72
C ASN A 5 26.67 -19.43 6.88
N LEU A 6 27.57 -20.22 7.45
CA LEU A 6 27.27 -21.05 8.62
C LEU A 6 27.03 -20.19 9.88
N TYR A 7 27.88 -19.19 10.11
CA TYR A 7 27.72 -18.24 11.23
C TYR A 7 26.47 -17.37 11.09
N ARG A 8 26.10 -16.97 9.85
CA ARG A 8 24.86 -16.22 9.60
C ARG A 8 23.61 -17.03 9.94
N ARG A 9 23.56 -18.31 9.54
CA ARG A 9 22.47 -19.24 9.91
C ARG A 9 22.39 -19.48 11.42
N MET A 10 23.53 -19.70 12.08
CA MET A 10 23.55 -19.89 13.54
C MET A 10 23.03 -18.67 14.33
N PHE A 11 23.27 -17.45 13.85
CA PHE A 11 22.75 -16.23 14.48
C PHE A 11 21.26 -15.96 14.17
N GLU A 12 20.80 -16.34 12.97
CA GLU A 12 19.37 -16.31 12.60
C GLU A 12 18.56 -17.35 13.40
N ASP A 13 19.14 -18.52 13.70
CA ASP A 13 18.52 -19.55 14.54
C ASP A 13 18.41 -19.13 16.02
N PHE A 14 19.35 -18.32 16.53
CA PHE A 14 19.35 -17.87 17.93
C PHE A 14 18.25 -16.85 18.24
N SER A 15 17.85 -16.01 17.27
CA SER A 15 16.77 -15.03 17.45
C SER A 15 15.38 -15.67 17.45
N LEU A 16 15.18 -16.73 16.65
CA LEU A 16 13.94 -17.52 16.60
C LEU A 16 13.78 -18.40 17.84
N TRP A 17 14.85 -18.98 18.37
CA TRP A 17 14.82 -19.70 19.65
C TRP A 17 14.44 -18.79 20.83
N HIS A 18 14.86 -17.53 20.80
CA HIS A 18 14.50 -16.54 21.81
C HIS A 18 13.02 -16.12 21.72
N LEU A 19 12.45 -16.04 20.51
CA LEU A 19 11.02 -15.81 20.28
C LEU A 19 10.15 -16.91 20.91
N ALA A 20 10.51 -18.18 20.73
CA ALA A 20 9.79 -19.31 21.30
C ALA A 20 9.84 -19.33 22.84
N ILE A 21 11.00 -19.03 23.43
CA ILE A 21 11.16 -18.94 24.90
C ILE A 21 10.39 -17.73 25.46
N GLN A 22 10.44 -16.57 24.80
CA GLN A 22 9.74 -15.37 25.25
C GLN A 22 8.22 -15.49 25.11
N ALA A 23 7.70 -16.04 24.02
CA ALA A 23 6.26 -16.23 23.82
C ALA A 23 5.66 -17.20 24.87
N LYS A 24 6.37 -18.30 25.17
CA LYS A 24 5.94 -19.28 26.18
C LYS A 24 6.04 -18.76 27.62
N ALA A 25 7.03 -17.90 27.91
CA ALA A 25 7.20 -17.29 29.23
C ALA A 25 6.25 -16.11 29.51
N ARG A 26 5.64 -15.51 28.48
CA ARG A 26 4.87 -14.26 28.58
C ARG A 26 3.36 -14.39 28.49
N ARG A 27 2.81 -15.60 28.46
CA ARG A 27 1.35 -15.76 28.51
C ARG A 27 0.84 -15.43 29.91
N THR A 28 0.80 -14.14 30.23
CA THR A 28 0.14 -13.60 31.41
C THR A 28 -1.35 -13.66 31.17
N ARG A 29 -2.06 -14.28 32.13
CA ARG A 29 -3.52 -14.40 32.07
C ARG A 29 -4.12 -13.00 31.93
N GLY A 30 -4.89 -12.76 30.86
CA GLY A 30 -5.49 -11.44 30.58
C GLY A 30 -4.68 -10.51 29.69
N THR A 31 -3.65 -10.99 28.98
CA THR A 31 -2.94 -10.23 27.94
C THR A 31 -3.07 -10.94 26.59
N LEU A 32 -3.45 -10.21 25.54
CA LEU A 32 -3.54 -10.72 24.17
C LEU A 32 -2.14 -10.77 23.52
N SER A 33 -1.63 -11.95 23.19
CA SER A 33 -0.32 -12.15 22.54
C SER A 33 -0.46 -12.10 21.02
N VAL A 34 0.18 -11.10 20.39
CA VAL A 34 0.09 -10.84 18.95
C VAL A 34 1.47 -10.84 18.30
N LEU A 35 1.64 -11.70 17.30
CA LEU A 35 2.81 -11.72 16.43
C LEU A 35 2.47 -11.08 15.08
N VAL A 36 3.30 -10.14 14.63
CA VAL A 36 3.19 -9.49 13.33
C VAL A 36 4.37 -9.91 12.46
N VAL A 37 4.09 -10.63 11.38
CA VAL A 37 5.07 -11.04 10.37
C VAL A 37 5.08 -10.00 9.26
N GLY A 38 6.12 -9.17 9.20
CA GLY A 38 6.26 -8.05 8.29
C GLY A 38 6.14 -6.71 8.99
N GLY A 39 7.25 -5.97 9.04
CA GLY A 39 7.38 -4.65 9.65
C GLY A 39 7.31 -3.49 8.66
N GLY A 40 6.72 -3.70 7.48
CA GLY A 40 6.39 -2.59 6.57
C GLY A 40 5.34 -1.64 7.16
N PRO A 41 4.93 -0.59 6.43
CA PRO A 41 4.01 0.44 6.92
C PRO A 41 2.75 -0.13 7.58
N VAL A 42 2.13 -1.14 6.97
CA VAL A 42 0.88 -1.74 7.47
C VAL A 42 1.09 -2.48 8.78
N GLY A 43 2.13 -3.31 8.88
CA GLY A 43 2.41 -4.09 10.08
C GLY A 43 2.81 -3.21 11.26
N LEU A 44 3.64 -2.20 11.04
CA LEU A 44 4.00 -1.22 12.07
C LEU A 44 2.81 -0.38 12.52
N VAL A 45 2.00 0.14 11.58
CA VAL A 45 0.81 0.93 11.95
C VAL A 45 -0.20 0.07 12.71
N PHE A 46 -0.43 -1.18 12.31
CA PHE A 46 -1.26 -2.10 13.07
C PHE A 46 -0.75 -2.26 14.51
N ALA A 47 0.55 -2.58 14.68
CA ALA A 47 1.14 -2.81 15.99
C ALA A 47 1.05 -1.57 16.90
N LEU A 48 1.38 -0.40 16.36
CA LEU A 48 1.32 0.88 17.06
C LEU A 48 -0.11 1.26 17.42
N GLN A 49 -1.06 1.12 16.49
CA GLN A 49 -2.46 1.44 16.74
C GLN A 49 -3.03 0.50 17.81
N LEU A 50 -2.75 -0.80 17.71
CA LEU A 50 -3.20 -1.78 18.69
C LEU A 50 -2.66 -1.46 20.09
N ARG A 51 -1.37 -1.12 20.19
CA ARG A 51 -0.75 -0.70 21.45
C ARG A 51 -1.38 0.58 22.00
N ALA A 52 -1.66 1.57 21.15
CA ALA A 52 -2.31 2.81 21.55
C ALA A 52 -3.76 2.59 22.06
N GLU A 53 -4.48 1.62 21.50
CA GLU A 53 -5.86 1.32 21.91
C GLU A 53 -5.97 0.43 23.15
N LEU A 54 -5.12 -0.60 23.25
CA LEU A 54 -5.20 -1.63 24.29
C LEU A 54 -4.16 -1.47 25.42
N GLY A 55 -3.16 -0.60 25.26
CA GLY A 55 -2.13 -0.36 26.27
C GLY A 55 -1.42 -1.65 26.69
N ASN A 56 -1.46 -1.96 27.98
CA ASN A 56 -0.83 -3.16 28.56
C ASN A 56 -1.66 -4.44 28.43
N ALA A 57 -2.88 -4.37 27.88
CA ALA A 57 -3.73 -5.54 27.65
C ALA A 57 -3.30 -6.38 26.43
N VAL A 58 -2.25 -5.96 25.73
CA VAL A 58 -1.69 -6.65 24.57
C VAL A 58 -0.17 -6.82 24.74
N ASP A 59 0.38 -7.92 24.24
CA ASP A 59 1.82 -8.06 23.99
C ASP A 59 2.02 -8.15 22.47
N VAL A 60 2.83 -7.27 21.91
CA VAL A 60 3.01 -7.16 20.45
C VAL A 60 4.46 -7.39 20.08
N THR A 61 4.67 -8.38 19.23
CA THR A 61 5.97 -8.67 18.61
C THR A 61 5.88 -8.44 17.11
N VAL A 62 6.83 -7.70 16.54
CA VAL A 62 6.91 -7.44 15.09
C VAL A 62 8.24 -7.98 14.57
N CYS A 63 8.18 -8.78 13.51
CA CYS A 63 9.34 -9.37 12.86
C CYS A 63 9.48 -8.85 11.43
N ASP A 64 10.67 -8.40 11.03
CA ASP A 64 10.98 -8.09 9.63
C ASP A 64 12.40 -8.49 9.26
N GLY A 65 12.56 -9.15 8.11
CA GLY A 65 13.86 -9.56 7.59
C GLY A 65 14.69 -8.43 6.99
N ARG A 66 14.11 -7.23 6.84
CA ARG A 66 14.77 -6.00 6.32
C ARG A 66 15.28 -5.11 7.44
N TRP A 67 15.29 -5.59 8.69
CA TRP A 67 15.83 -4.85 9.83
C TRP A 67 17.17 -5.42 10.27
N LYS A 68 18.01 -4.55 10.84
CA LYS A 68 19.27 -4.89 11.51
C LYS A 68 19.25 -4.38 12.95
N ARG A 69 20.05 -5.01 13.81
CA ARG A 69 20.34 -4.45 15.14
C ARG A 69 21.38 -3.34 14.97
N ALA A 70 21.12 -2.17 15.52
CA ALA A 70 22.01 -1.00 15.45
C ALA A 70 22.03 -0.28 16.81
N SER A 71 23.21 -0.21 17.44
CA SER A 71 23.46 0.57 18.66
C SER A 71 22.41 0.37 19.78
N GLY A 72 22.03 -0.89 20.06
CA GLY A 72 21.03 -1.22 21.09
C GLY A 72 19.58 -1.02 20.66
N SER A 73 19.33 -0.65 19.40
CA SER A 73 18.00 -0.47 18.80
C SER A 73 17.86 -1.30 17.51
N VAL A 74 16.73 -1.13 16.83
CA VAL A 74 16.42 -1.74 15.52
C VAL A 74 16.40 -0.64 14.46
N ALA A 75 17.05 -0.90 13.32
CA ALA A 75 17.10 0.00 12.19
C ALA A 75 16.77 -0.73 10.89
N TRP A 76 16.31 0.02 9.88
CA TRP A 76 16.17 -0.51 8.52
C TRP A 76 17.54 -0.87 7.93
N MET A 77 17.59 -1.98 7.20
CA MET A 77 18.70 -2.27 6.30
C MET A 77 18.68 -1.30 5.12
N ASP A 78 19.84 -0.95 4.61
CA ASP A 78 20.03 0.04 3.56
C ASP A 78 20.96 -0.49 2.45
N GLU A 79 21.44 0.41 1.60
CA GLU A 79 22.32 0.06 0.49
C GLU A 79 23.65 -0.55 0.94
N GLU A 80 24.16 -0.17 2.11
CA GLU A 80 25.39 -0.74 2.68
C GLU A 80 25.20 -2.22 3.07
N ASP A 81 23.97 -2.60 3.41
CA ASP A 81 23.58 -4.00 3.67
C ASP A 81 23.20 -4.76 2.38
N GLY A 82 23.26 -4.13 1.21
CA GLY A 82 22.83 -4.69 -0.07
C GLY A 82 21.30 -4.74 -0.24
N VAL A 83 20.56 -3.93 0.52
CA VAL A 83 19.10 -3.84 0.48
C VAL A 83 18.67 -2.48 -0.10
N SER A 84 18.09 -2.50 -1.31
CA SER A 84 17.41 -1.32 -1.85
C SER A 84 16.00 -1.22 -1.26
N ARG A 85 15.72 -0.10 -0.58
CA ARG A 85 14.39 0.20 -0.04
C ARG A 85 13.49 0.81 -1.10
N ARG A 86 12.18 0.74 -0.88
CA ARG A 86 11.19 1.32 -1.79
C ARG A 86 11.14 2.82 -1.56
N GLU A 87 11.27 3.59 -2.64
CA GLU A 87 11.24 5.07 -2.59
C GLU A 87 9.96 5.67 -3.18
N GLN A 88 8.96 4.81 -3.44
CA GLN A 88 7.72 5.20 -4.09
C GLN A 88 6.95 6.25 -3.27
N VAL A 89 6.38 7.22 -3.97
CA VAL A 89 5.42 8.16 -3.41
C VAL A 89 4.04 7.52 -3.44
N VAL A 90 3.38 7.51 -2.29
CA VAL A 90 2.01 7.04 -2.11
C VAL A 90 1.10 8.23 -1.80
N THR A 91 -0.15 8.13 -2.22
CA THR A 91 -1.20 9.10 -1.86
C THR A 91 -2.06 8.47 -0.78
N LEU A 92 -2.18 9.11 0.37
CA LEU A 92 -3.06 8.71 1.46
C LEU A 92 -4.28 9.63 1.52
N GLN A 93 -5.45 9.01 1.55
CA GLN A 93 -6.74 9.68 1.57
C GLN A 93 -7.04 10.15 2.99
N SER A 94 -7.60 11.35 3.16
CA SER A 94 -7.89 11.90 4.48
C SER A 94 -8.98 11.12 5.22
N GLY A 95 -9.89 10.46 4.49
CA GLY A 95 -10.82 9.49 5.05
C GLY A 95 -10.16 8.25 5.65
N VAL A 96 -8.91 7.95 5.31
CA VAL A 96 -8.13 6.86 5.90
C VAL A 96 -7.34 7.34 7.11
N THR A 97 -6.60 8.45 6.95
CA THR A 97 -5.73 8.95 8.01
C THR A 97 -6.50 9.40 9.24
N ARG A 98 -7.77 9.82 9.10
CA ARG A 98 -8.64 10.19 10.23
C ARG A 98 -8.87 9.05 11.24
N HIS A 99 -8.70 7.79 10.82
CA HIS A 99 -8.93 6.64 11.70
C HIS A 99 -7.71 6.27 12.55
N LEU A 100 -6.56 6.88 12.29
CA LEU A 100 -5.35 6.66 13.09
C LEU A 100 -5.46 7.36 14.45
N SER A 101 -4.73 6.88 15.46
CA SER A 101 -4.58 7.63 16.71
C SER A 101 -3.90 8.98 16.45
N ALA A 102 -4.13 9.96 17.33
CA ALA A 102 -3.53 11.29 17.19
C ALA A 102 -2.00 11.22 17.09
N GLU A 103 -1.36 10.46 17.99
CA GLU A 103 0.10 10.26 18.00
C GLU A 103 0.62 9.65 16.69
N LEU A 104 -0.07 8.64 16.15
CA LEU A 104 0.28 8.04 14.87
C LEU A 104 0.10 9.05 13.72
N SER A 105 -1.00 9.77 13.70
CA SER A 105 -1.29 10.75 12.66
C SER A 105 -0.24 11.88 12.66
N GLU A 106 0.05 12.46 13.82
CA GLU A 106 1.05 13.53 13.98
C GLU A 106 2.46 13.04 13.61
N THR A 107 2.81 11.82 14.02
CA THR A 107 4.14 11.24 13.73
C THR A 107 4.32 10.93 12.25
N LEU A 108 3.31 10.37 11.59
CA LEU A 108 3.41 9.95 10.20
C LEU A 108 3.21 11.12 9.23
N PHE A 109 2.38 12.09 9.59
CA PHE A 109 2.00 13.25 8.76
C PHE A 109 2.31 14.59 9.45
N PRO A 110 3.57 14.84 9.83
CA PRO A 110 3.97 16.13 10.37
C PRO A 110 3.78 17.22 9.31
N GLU A 111 3.60 18.45 9.77
CA GLU A 111 3.54 19.63 8.90
C GLU A 111 4.79 19.72 8.02
N GLY A 112 4.59 20.00 6.73
CA GLY A 112 5.68 20.01 5.73
C GLY A 112 6.26 18.63 5.37
N GLY A 113 5.76 17.55 5.97
CA GLY A 113 6.24 16.18 5.71
C GLY A 113 5.53 15.44 4.57
N TYR A 114 4.67 16.13 3.81
CA TYR A 114 3.87 15.62 2.70
C TYR A 114 3.36 16.76 1.81
N THR A 115 3.02 16.46 0.55
CA THR A 115 2.41 17.44 -0.39
C THR A 115 0.93 17.13 -0.62
N LYS A 116 0.08 18.15 -0.73
CA LYS A 116 -1.34 18.00 -1.15
C LYS A 116 -1.40 18.12 -2.67
N VAL A 117 -1.72 17.03 -3.36
CA VAL A 117 -1.68 16.97 -4.83
C VAL A 117 -3.06 16.65 -5.42
N TRP A 118 -3.70 15.62 -4.89
CA TRP A 118 -4.95 15.08 -5.43
C TRP A 118 -6.18 15.85 -4.94
N PRO A 119 -7.29 15.84 -5.71
CA PRO A 119 -8.47 16.60 -5.33
C PRO A 119 -9.20 15.97 -4.13
N ILE A 120 -9.94 16.79 -3.38
CA ILE A 120 -10.96 16.28 -2.44
C ILE A 120 -12.02 15.47 -3.18
N GLY A 121 -12.60 14.47 -2.52
CA GLY A 121 -13.55 13.54 -3.10
C GLY A 121 -14.22 12.66 -2.05
N GLY A 122 -14.81 11.54 -2.47
CA GLY A 122 -15.47 10.62 -1.54
C GLY A 122 -14.52 10.05 -0.47
N GLU A 123 -13.30 9.66 -0.86
CA GLU A 123 -12.30 9.11 0.07
C GLU A 123 -11.54 10.18 0.84
N SER A 124 -11.57 11.43 0.34
CA SER A 124 -11.02 12.60 1.04
C SER A 124 -12.04 13.73 1.08
N PRO A 125 -13.11 13.60 1.89
CA PRO A 125 -14.11 14.66 2.05
C PRO A 125 -13.48 15.98 2.48
N ALA A 126 -14.05 17.10 2.04
CA ALA A 126 -13.53 18.44 2.34
C ALA A 126 -13.32 18.67 3.86
N VAL A 127 -14.21 18.13 4.70
CA VAL A 127 -14.13 18.24 6.17
C VAL A 127 -12.89 17.58 6.77
N PHE A 128 -12.30 16.58 6.11
CA PHE A 128 -11.07 15.93 6.55
C PHE A 128 -9.82 16.43 5.82
N GLY A 129 -9.99 17.31 4.83
CA GLY A 129 -8.91 17.90 4.05
C GLY A 129 -8.47 17.06 2.85
N TYR A 130 -7.42 17.54 2.18
CA TYR A 130 -6.89 16.95 0.95
C TYR A 130 -6.11 15.64 1.20
N PRO A 131 -6.05 14.73 0.20
CA PRO A 131 -5.12 13.61 0.21
C PRO A 131 -3.65 14.07 0.32
N ALA A 132 -2.84 13.28 1.02
CA ALA A 132 -1.43 13.53 1.27
C ALA A 132 -0.54 12.63 0.41
N ASN A 133 0.32 13.21 -0.42
CA ASN A 133 1.42 12.52 -1.09
C ASN A 133 2.64 12.49 -0.18
N ILE A 134 3.20 11.30 0.04
CA ILE A 134 4.32 11.07 0.96
C ILE A 134 5.16 9.89 0.46
N ARG A 135 6.47 9.90 0.72
CA ARG A 135 7.32 8.76 0.39
C ARG A 135 7.05 7.63 1.38
N ILE A 136 6.92 6.41 0.87
CA ILE A 136 6.72 5.23 1.73
C ILE A 136 7.88 5.04 2.72
N LEU A 137 9.09 5.44 2.32
CA LEU A 137 10.29 5.42 3.16
C LEU A 137 10.13 6.28 4.42
N ASP A 138 9.51 7.46 4.28
CA ASP A 138 9.31 8.38 5.41
C ASP A 138 8.32 7.78 6.40
N ILE A 139 7.24 7.15 5.92
CA ILE A 139 6.29 6.40 6.77
C ILE A 139 7.01 5.25 7.49
N GLU A 140 7.76 4.43 6.76
CA GLU A 140 8.52 3.30 7.34
C GLU A 140 9.50 3.76 8.44
N ASN A 141 10.21 4.86 8.20
CA ASN A 141 11.19 5.40 9.15
C ASN A 141 10.51 5.96 10.39
N ARG A 142 9.48 6.80 10.21
CA ARG A 142 8.74 7.43 11.31
C ARG A 142 8.00 6.39 12.16
N ALA A 143 7.36 5.40 11.52
CA ALA A 143 6.68 4.32 12.23
C ALA A 143 7.66 3.44 13.03
N LEU A 144 8.81 3.08 12.46
CA LEU A 144 9.81 2.29 13.18
C LEU A 144 10.38 3.06 14.38
N ALA A 145 10.69 4.35 14.19
CA ALA A 145 11.18 5.21 15.26
C ALA A 145 10.16 5.30 16.41
N LEU A 146 8.88 5.46 16.10
CA LEU A 146 7.82 5.43 17.10
C LEU A 146 7.76 4.08 17.81
N ALA A 147 7.75 2.96 17.08
CA ALA A 147 7.66 1.62 17.65
C ALA A 147 8.80 1.27 18.62
N VAL A 148 10.01 1.78 18.36
CA VAL A 148 11.15 1.67 19.29
C VAL A 148 10.84 2.32 20.64
N SER A 149 10.11 3.45 20.65
CA SER A 149 9.76 4.18 21.88
C SER A 149 8.51 3.65 22.60
N THR A 150 7.66 2.86 21.94
CA THR A 150 6.36 2.41 22.47
C THR A 150 6.40 1.02 23.15
N GLY A 151 7.60 0.45 23.37
CA GLY A 151 7.74 -0.85 24.05
C GLY A 151 7.20 -2.05 23.26
N ILE A 152 7.10 -1.94 21.94
CA ILE A 152 6.79 -3.06 21.04
C ILE A 152 8.05 -3.91 20.88
N HIS A 153 7.91 -5.24 20.87
CA HIS A 153 9.05 -6.13 20.67
C HIS A 153 9.41 -6.22 19.20
N LEU A 154 10.48 -5.53 18.81
CA LEU A 154 10.99 -5.52 17.44
C LEU A 154 12.07 -6.59 17.26
N VAL A 155 11.84 -7.54 16.35
CA VAL A 155 12.77 -8.64 16.10
C VAL A 155 13.27 -8.59 14.66
N PRO A 156 14.54 -8.17 14.46
CA PRO A 156 15.20 -8.31 13.17
C PRO A 156 15.34 -9.78 12.78
N GLY A 157 14.81 -10.15 11.61
CA GLY A 157 14.90 -11.52 11.11
C GLY A 157 13.71 -11.91 10.24
N ARG A 158 13.95 -12.82 9.30
CA ARG A 158 12.90 -13.42 8.49
C ARG A 158 12.20 -14.49 9.31
N VAL A 159 10.87 -14.44 9.39
CA VAL A 159 10.07 -15.52 9.96
C VAL A 159 9.91 -16.62 8.93
N ASP A 160 10.21 -17.85 9.32
CA ASP A 160 9.84 -19.05 8.57
C ASP A 160 8.54 -19.63 9.15
N PRO A 161 7.41 -19.57 8.41
CA PRO A 161 6.13 -20.10 8.87
C PRO A 161 6.14 -21.60 9.20
N GLY A 162 7.07 -22.36 8.61
CA GLY A 162 7.22 -23.80 8.84
C GLY A 162 7.80 -24.16 10.21
N THR A 163 8.60 -23.25 10.79
CA THR A 163 9.28 -23.44 12.09
C THR A 163 8.73 -22.53 13.18
N LEU A 164 7.74 -21.69 12.86
CA LEU A 164 7.11 -20.78 13.79
C LEU A 164 6.32 -21.52 14.87
N GLU A 165 6.72 -21.36 16.13
CA GLU A 165 5.98 -21.83 17.29
C GLU A 165 4.68 -21.01 17.46
N ARG A 166 3.52 -21.68 17.34
CA ARG A 166 2.22 -20.99 17.30
C ARG A 166 1.56 -20.90 18.66
N SER A 167 1.82 -21.86 19.54
CA SER A 167 1.07 -22.02 20.80
C SER A 167 1.27 -20.89 21.81
N GLY A 168 2.27 -20.03 21.59
CA GLY A 168 2.54 -18.84 22.42
C GLY A 168 1.79 -17.57 21.98
N HIS A 169 0.96 -17.64 20.94
CA HIS A 169 0.27 -16.48 20.36
C HIS A 169 -1.24 -16.72 20.28
N ASP A 170 -2.02 -15.67 20.50
CA ASP A 170 -3.47 -15.71 20.25
C ASP A 170 -3.78 -15.30 18.80
N LEU A 171 -2.94 -14.43 18.22
CA LEU A 171 -3.08 -13.93 16.85
C LEU A 171 -1.74 -13.81 16.12
N ILE A 172 -1.68 -14.28 14.88
CA ILE A 172 -0.57 -14.09 13.94
C ILE A 172 -1.06 -13.22 12.77
N VAL A 173 -0.51 -12.02 12.65
CA VAL A 173 -0.82 -11.06 11.59
C VAL A 173 0.22 -11.16 10.48
N MET A 174 -0.22 -11.41 9.26
CA MET A 174 0.62 -11.57 8.08
C MET A 174 0.57 -10.29 7.24
N ALA A 175 1.65 -9.51 7.28
CA ALA A 175 1.82 -8.22 6.62
C ALA A 175 3.17 -8.13 5.86
N ASP A 176 3.74 -9.27 5.47
CA ASP A 176 5.03 -9.46 4.80
C ASP A 176 5.00 -9.22 3.28
N GLY A 177 3.93 -8.60 2.78
CA GLY A 177 3.85 -8.01 1.45
C GLY A 177 3.28 -8.92 0.35
N PRO A 178 3.41 -8.54 -0.94
CA PRO A 178 2.70 -9.20 -2.04
C PRO A 178 3.12 -10.66 -2.26
N ARG A 179 4.37 -10.99 -1.94
CA ARG A 179 4.96 -12.34 -1.99
C ARG A 179 5.05 -12.95 -0.58
N SER A 180 3.96 -12.82 0.15
CA SER A 180 3.83 -13.31 1.52
C SER A 180 4.02 -14.83 1.58
N HIS A 181 5.15 -15.25 2.14
CA HIS A 181 5.43 -16.66 2.38
C HIS A 181 4.56 -17.22 3.51
N SER A 182 4.25 -16.38 4.50
CA SER A 182 3.34 -16.75 5.58
C SER A 182 1.95 -17.08 5.03
N ARG A 183 1.38 -16.24 4.17
CA ARG A 183 0.13 -16.55 3.48
C ARG A 183 0.19 -17.80 2.62
N GLU A 184 1.26 -17.98 1.84
CA GLU A 184 1.43 -19.19 1.00
C GLU A 184 1.46 -20.47 1.82
N HIS A 185 2.15 -20.44 2.96
CA HIS A 185 2.21 -21.57 3.89
C HIS A 185 0.84 -21.91 4.50
N PHE A 186 0.02 -20.89 4.81
CA PHE A 186 -1.31 -21.07 5.38
C PHE A 186 -2.44 -21.05 4.33
N ALA A 187 -2.14 -21.34 3.06
CA ALA A 187 -3.13 -21.28 1.99
C ALA A 187 -4.32 -22.22 2.20
N ASP A 188 -4.13 -23.35 2.89
CA ASP A 188 -5.21 -24.29 3.22
C ASP A 188 -6.22 -23.71 4.25
N CYS A 189 -5.78 -22.76 5.08
CA CYS A 189 -6.63 -22.07 6.05
C CYS A 189 -7.39 -20.90 5.42
N PHE A 190 -6.71 -20.07 4.62
CA PHE A 190 -7.29 -18.86 4.03
C PHE A 190 -7.98 -19.11 2.67
N GLY A 191 -7.73 -20.26 2.06
CA GLY A 191 -8.11 -20.55 0.68
C GLY A 191 -7.15 -19.95 -0.35
N ARG A 192 -7.19 -20.51 -1.56
CA ARG A 192 -6.38 -20.04 -2.69
C ARG A 192 -7.00 -18.79 -3.31
N ALA A 193 -6.14 -17.93 -3.85
CA ALA A 193 -6.57 -16.75 -4.59
C ALA A 193 -7.19 -17.16 -5.94
N ASP A 194 -8.24 -16.46 -6.36
CA ASP A 194 -8.97 -16.72 -7.60
C ASP A 194 -8.83 -15.56 -8.59
N ALA A 195 -8.18 -15.82 -9.73
CA ALA A 195 -8.00 -14.85 -10.81
C ALA A 195 -9.18 -14.80 -11.78
N ALA A 196 -10.10 -15.77 -11.74
CA ALA A 196 -11.18 -15.90 -12.72
C ALA A 196 -12.08 -14.64 -12.82
N PRO A 197 -12.46 -13.96 -11.71
CA PRO A 197 -13.27 -12.74 -11.78
C PRO A 197 -12.60 -11.58 -12.53
N TYR A 198 -11.28 -11.62 -12.68
CA TYR A 198 -10.46 -10.56 -13.28
C TYR A 198 -9.87 -10.99 -14.62
N SER A 199 -10.44 -12.03 -15.22
CA SER A 199 -9.98 -12.62 -16.46
C SER A 199 -10.90 -12.27 -17.63
N LEU A 200 -10.33 -12.10 -18.82
CA LEU A 200 -11.05 -12.00 -20.08
C LEU A 200 -10.72 -13.23 -20.92
N HIS A 201 -11.74 -13.92 -21.44
CA HIS A 201 -11.56 -15.11 -22.28
C HIS A 201 -10.65 -16.19 -21.65
N GLY A 202 -10.77 -16.41 -20.33
CA GLY A 202 -9.98 -17.39 -19.58
C GLY A 202 -8.53 -16.97 -19.31
N ARG A 203 -8.14 -15.72 -19.63
CA ARG A 203 -6.80 -15.18 -19.35
C ARG A 203 -6.91 -14.03 -18.36
N GLN A 204 -6.10 -14.08 -17.30
CA GLN A 204 -6.03 -12.99 -16.33
C GLN A 204 -5.59 -11.70 -17.03
N VAL A 205 -6.28 -10.60 -16.73
CA VAL A 205 -5.85 -9.28 -17.20
C VAL A 205 -4.67 -8.84 -16.35
N GLU A 206 -3.55 -8.57 -17.01
CA GLU A 206 -2.32 -8.09 -16.38
C GLU A 206 -1.91 -6.74 -17.00
N ASP A 207 -1.42 -5.82 -16.17
CA ASP A 207 -0.69 -4.65 -16.62
C ASP A 207 0.78 -4.78 -16.20
N VAL A 208 1.70 -4.47 -17.10
CA VAL A 208 3.11 -4.25 -16.75
C VAL A 208 3.34 -2.75 -16.74
N VAL A 209 3.87 -2.23 -15.63
CA VAL A 209 4.11 -0.81 -15.44
C VAL A 209 5.60 -0.55 -15.28
N LEU A 210 6.10 0.43 -16.03
CA LEU A 210 7.43 0.98 -15.85
C LEU A 210 7.33 2.17 -14.90
N GLY A 211 8.05 2.13 -13.78
CA GLY A 211 8.20 3.25 -12.86
C GLY A 211 9.48 4.00 -13.16
N LEU A 212 9.37 5.29 -13.45
CA LEU A 212 10.48 6.20 -13.73
C LEU A 212 10.65 7.13 -12.54
N ARG A 213 11.72 6.98 -11.76
CA ARG A 213 12.02 7.88 -10.63
C ARG A 213 12.52 9.21 -11.17
N ILE A 214 11.85 10.30 -10.83
CA ILE A 214 12.06 11.61 -11.44
C ILE A 214 12.07 12.75 -10.43
N THR A 215 12.69 13.87 -10.84
CA THR A 215 12.44 15.21 -10.30
C THR A 215 11.62 16.01 -11.30
N THR A 216 10.71 16.87 -10.82
CA THR A 216 9.90 17.76 -11.67
C THR A 216 9.62 19.08 -10.96
N THR A 217 9.48 20.14 -11.75
CA THR A 217 9.02 21.46 -11.32
C THR A 217 7.57 21.72 -11.73
N MET A 218 6.89 20.75 -12.35
CA MET A 218 5.50 20.90 -12.78
C MET A 218 4.59 21.15 -11.57
N PRO A 219 3.68 22.15 -11.60
CA PRO A 219 2.75 22.39 -10.51
C PRO A 219 1.84 21.18 -10.23
N PRO A 220 1.58 20.79 -8.96
CA PRO A 220 0.79 19.61 -8.61
C PRO A 220 -0.58 19.51 -9.30
N ALA A 221 -1.32 20.63 -9.40
CA ALA A 221 -2.63 20.65 -10.05
C ALA A 221 -2.56 20.25 -11.53
N ASP A 222 -1.51 20.69 -12.23
CA ASP A 222 -1.31 20.37 -13.64
C ASP A 222 -0.95 18.89 -13.82
N GLN A 223 -0.14 18.32 -12.93
CA GLN A 223 0.21 16.90 -12.94
C GLN A 223 -1.05 16.01 -12.85
N VAL A 224 -2.02 16.39 -12.01
CA VAL A 224 -3.29 15.67 -11.87
C VAL A 224 -4.10 15.73 -13.16
N VAL A 225 -4.26 16.92 -13.75
CA VAL A 225 -5.06 17.08 -14.98
C VAL A 225 -4.45 16.29 -16.13
N MET A 226 -3.13 16.36 -16.31
CA MET A 226 -2.42 15.60 -17.36
C MET A 226 -2.45 14.10 -17.12
N THR A 227 -2.35 13.67 -15.86
CA THR A 227 -2.53 12.26 -15.51
C THR A 227 -3.93 11.78 -15.89
N VAL A 228 -4.99 12.46 -15.46
CA VAL A 228 -6.38 12.00 -15.66
C VAL A 228 -6.81 12.05 -17.13
N ALA A 229 -6.23 12.92 -17.96
CA ALA A 229 -6.64 13.14 -19.34
C ALA A 229 -6.28 12.03 -20.35
N GLN A 230 -5.45 11.05 -19.97
CA GLN A 230 -5.00 9.93 -20.82
C GLN A 230 -4.77 8.66 -19.98
N GLN A 231 -4.70 7.45 -20.56
CA GLN A 231 -4.64 6.17 -19.80
C GLN A 231 -3.27 5.45 -19.79
N ARG A 232 -2.20 6.15 -20.17
CA ARG A 232 -0.86 5.60 -20.36
C ARG A 232 0.11 5.97 -19.26
N PHE A 233 0.12 7.23 -18.86
CA PHE A 233 1.05 7.78 -17.89
C PHE A 233 0.33 8.21 -16.61
N LEU A 234 1.04 8.15 -15.48
CA LEU A 234 0.55 8.58 -14.18
C LEU A 234 1.71 9.17 -13.40
N MET A 235 1.64 10.44 -13.05
CA MET A 235 2.64 11.10 -12.21
C MET A 235 2.17 11.10 -10.76
N ASN A 236 3.06 10.67 -9.85
CA ASN A 236 2.83 10.79 -8.41
C ASN A 236 4.12 11.23 -7.72
N VAL A 237 4.12 12.46 -7.21
CA VAL A 237 5.30 13.11 -6.61
C VAL A 237 4.96 13.77 -5.28
N THR A 238 5.97 14.02 -4.47
CA THR A 238 5.93 14.85 -3.26
C THR A 238 7.15 15.77 -3.31
N ASP A 239 6.94 17.06 -3.12
CA ASP A 239 7.99 18.08 -3.15
C ASP A 239 8.89 18.02 -4.39
N GLY A 240 8.26 17.79 -5.56
CA GLY A 240 8.94 17.67 -6.86
C GLY A 240 9.62 16.33 -7.12
N GLU A 241 9.70 15.42 -6.15
CA GLU A 241 10.34 14.10 -6.28
C GLU A 241 9.31 12.98 -6.31
N GLY A 242 9.48 12.00 -7.19
CA GLY A 242 8.62 10.82 -7.18
C GLY A 242 8.74 9.97 -8.42
N TYR A 243 7.59 9.51 -8.92
CA TYR A 243 7.55 8.56 -10.03
C TYR A 243 6.59 9.02 -11.14
N LEU A 244 7.06 8.91 -12.38
CA LEU A 244 6.21 8.83 -13.56
C LEU A 244 6.04 7.35 -13.91
N TYR A 245 4.83 6.84 -13.76
CA TYR A 245 4.47 5.49 -14.15
C TYR A 245 3.99 5.47 -15.59
N MET A 246 4.41 4.46 -16.35
CA MET A 246 3.99 4.21 -17.72
C MET A 246 3.41 2.80 -17.83
N ARG A 247 2.13 2.70 -18.18
CA ARG A 247 1.50 1.44 -18.59
C ARG A 247 2.12 1.00 -19.91
N LEU A 248 2.66 -0.21 -19.92
CA LEU A 248 3.30 -0.79 -21.08
C LEU A 248 2.31 -1.58 -21.93
N THR A 249 2.48 -1.49 -23.24
CA THR A 249 1.88 -2.46 -24.16
C THR A 249 2.52 -3.85 -23.98
N PRO A 250 1.88 -4.93 -24.44
CA PRO A 250 2.50 -6.26 -24.40
C PRO A 250 3.86 -6.34 -25.09
N ASN A 251 4.06 -5.57 -26.17
CA ASN A 251 5.34 -5.52 -26.88
C ASN A 251 6.40 -4.81 -26.03
N GLU A 252 6.06 -3.66 -25.44
CA GLU A 252 6.98 -2.88 -24.60
C GLU A 252 7.35 -3.63 -23.32
N ALA A 253 6.38 -4.32 -22.72
CA ALA A 253 6.62 -5.20 -21.59
C ALA A 253 7.65 -6.29 -21.94
N ARG A 254 7.64 -6.82 -23.16
CA ARG A 254 8.68 -7.77 -23.59
C ARG A 254 10.03 -7.12 -23.81
N GLU A 255 10.14 -5.80 -23.96
CA GLU A 255 11.40 -5.08 -24.13
C GLU A 255 12.08 -4.74 -22.79
N VAL A 256 11.31 -4.68 -21.70
CA VAL A 256 11.83 -4.47 -20.33
C VAL A 256 12.66 -5.67 -19.90
N ARG A 257 13.93 -5.65 -20.32
CA ARG A 257 14.93 -6.69 -20.08
C ARG A 257 16.20 -6.09 -19.54
N GLY A 258 16.98 -6.96 -18.89
CA GLY A 258 18.29 -6.66 -18.39
C GLY A 258 19.37 -7.56 -18.99
N HIS A 259 20.55 -7.01 -19.27
CA HIS A 259 21.75 -7.80 -19.59
C HIS A 259 22.62 -7.95 -18.35
N GLY A 260 23.02 -9.18 -18.01
CA GLY A 260 24.00 -9.43 -16.95
C GLY A 260 25.43 -9.05 -17.38
N PRO A 261 26.36 -8.86 -16.43
CA PRO A 261 27.77 -8.61 -16.77
C PRO A 261 28.35 -9.78 -17.58
N GLY A 262 28.72 -9.55 -18.85
CA GLY A 262 29.32 -10.56 -19.72
C GLY A 262 28.37 -11.64 -20.26
N ALA A 263 27.06 -11.50 -20.07
CA ALA A 263 26.07 -12.47 -20.54
C ALA A 263 25.40 -12.02 -21.85
N THR A 264 25.34 -12.93 -22.83
CA THR A 264 24.50 -12.81 -24.04
C THR A 264 23.03 -13.16 -23.77
N ALA A 265 22.70 -13.65 -22.57
CA ALA A 265 21.38 -14.08 -22.16
C ALA A 265 20.70 -13.07 -21.22
N PHE A 266 19.43 -12.78 -21.49
CA PHE A 266 18.60 -11.84 -20.74
C PHE A 266 18.27 -12.38 -19.33
N THR A 267 18.31 -11.51 -18.32
CA THR A 267 17.82 -11.82 -16.97
C THR A 267 16.50 -11.11 -16.68
N GLY A 268 15.53 -11.84 -16.13
CA GLY A 268 14.23 -11.30 -15.71
C GLY A 268 14.26 -10.40 -14.48
N CYS A 269 15.43 -9.90 -14.04
CA CYS A 269 15.59 -9.10 -12.79
C CYS A 269 14.52 -8.03 -12.68
N VAL A 270 14.33 -7.23 -13.73
CA VAL A 270 13.48 -6.03 -13.69
C VAL A 270 12.00 -6.38 -13.48
N GLN A 271 11.53 -7.54 -13.96
CA GLN A 271 10.11 -7.95 -13.87
C GLN A 271 9.83 -8.98 -12.77
N SER A 272 10.77 -9.88 -12.48
CA SER A 272 10.61 -11.00 -11.53
C SER A 272 10.94 -10.62 -10.08
N ASN A 273 11.75 -9.58 -9.88
CA ASN A 273 12.14 -9.03 -8.57
C ASN A 273 12.33 -7.52 -8.76
N PRO A 274 11.34 -6.63 -8.55
CA PRO A 274 11.39 -5.23 -9.00
C PRO A 274 12.69 -4.53 -8.57
N CYS A 275 13.70 -4.63 -9.43
CA CYS A 275 15.06 -4.17 -9.19
C CYS A 275 15.04 -2.68 -9.56
N LEU A 276 15.49 -1.80 -8.68
CA LEU A 276 15.65 -0.38 -9.02
C LEU A 276 16.96 -0.20 -9.81
N MET A 277 16.85 0.21 -11.08
CA MET A 277 17.98 0.48 -11.96
C MET A 277 18.34 1.96 -11.86
N HIS A 278 19.44 2.30 -11.19
CA HIS A 278 19.86 3.70 -11.04
C HIS A 278 20.61 4.17 -12.27
N LYS A 279 20.39 5.43 -12.65
CA LYS A 279 21.17 6.10 -13.68
C LYS A 279 22.62 6.25 -13.22
N THR A 280 23.56 5.88 -14.08
CA THR A 280 25.00 6.03 -13.86
C THR A 280 25.49 7.35 -14.42
N VAL A 281 26.74 7.72 -14.10
CA VAL A 281 27.41 8.89 -14.68
C VAL A 281 27.50 8.80 -16.21
N SER A 282 27.59 7.59 -16.78
CA SER A 282 27.56 7.36 -18.23
C SER A 282 26.17 7.50 -18.86
N GLY A 283 25.12 7.69 -18.06
CA GLY A 283 23.72 7.76 -18.53
C GLY A 283 23.00 6.42 -18.61
N ASP A 284 23.69 5.30 -18.33
CA ASP A 284 23.09 3.96 -18.33
C ASP A 284 22.25 3.72 -17.08
N PHE A 285 21.26 2.83 -17.14
CA PHE A 285 20.50 2.42 -15.96
C PHE A 285 20.94 1.03 -15.50
N ARG A 286 21.49 0.93 -14.28
CA ARG A 286 22.07 -0.31 -13.76
C ARG A 286 21.50 -0.75 -12.42
N CYS A 287 21.26 -2.05 -12.29
CA CYS A 287 20.99 -2.70 -11.03
C CYS A 287 22.27 -2.75 -10.21
N ARG A 288 22.31 -2.09 -9.05
CA ARG A 288 23.47 -2.17 -8.15
C ARG A 288 23.69 -3.59 -7.61
N ARG A 289 22.60 -4.31 -7.33
CA ARG A 289 22.65 -5.67 -6.75
C ARG A 289 23.10 -6.75 -7.74
N HIS A 290 22.62 -6.69 -8.98
CA HIS A 290 22.84 -7.75 -9.97
C HIS A 290 23.73 -7.32 -11.15
N GLY A 291 24.23 -6.07 -11.15
CA GLY A 291 25.03 -5.49 -12.24
C GLY A 291 24.30 -5.37 -13.58
N THR A 292 23.00 -5.62 -13.58
CA THR A 292 22.19 -5.75 -14.79
C THR A 292 21.90 -4.38 -15.42
N VAL A 293 22.08 -4.23 -16.74
CA VAL A 293 21.84 -2.97 -17.46
C VAL A 293 20.45 -2.99 -18.12
N PHE A 294 19.65 -1.94 -17.91
CA PHE A 294 18.36 -1.76 -18.58
C PHE A 294 18.58 -1.41 -20.05
N SER A 295 18.24 -2.36 -20.90
CA SER A 295 18.65 -2.38 -22.32
C SER A 295 17.94 -1.36 -23.20
N PRO A 296 16.62 -1.10 -23.02
CA PRO A 296 15.89 -0.16 -23.87
C PRO A 296 16.54 1.22 -23.98
N ALA A 297 17.16 1.71 -22.91
CA ALA A 297 17.81 3.03 -22.90
C ALA A 297 19.04 3.14 -23.82
N GLN A 298 19.66 2.01 -24.17
CA GLN A 298 20.89 1.95 -24.97
C GLN A 298 20.66 1.41 -26.38
N ASP A 299 19.53 0.73 -26.62
CA ASP A 299 19.24 0.06 -27.88
C ASP A 299 18.63 1.07 -28.89
N PRO A 300 19.33 1.40 -30.00
CA PRO A 300 18.77 2.29 -31.02
C PRO A 300 17.53 1.71 -31.71
N ALA A 301 17.33 0.40 -31.64
CA ALA A 301 16.13 -0.28 -32.14
C ALA A 301 15.00 -0.35 -31.11
N SER A 302 15.19 0.20 -29.91
CA SER A 302 14.16 0.29 -28.87
C SER A 302 12.94 1.07 -29.38
N PHE A 303 11.76 0.46 -29.26
CA PHE A 303 10.50 1.15 -29.50
C PHE A 303 9.89 1.68 -28.19
N LEU A 304 10.33 1.18 -27.04
CA LEU A 304 9.96 1.68 -25.72
C LEU A 304 10.62 3.04 -25.39
N TRP A 305 11.93 3.17 -25.57
CA TRP A 305 12.69 4.32 -25.07
C TRP A 305 12.28 5.66 -25.68
N PRO A 306 12.02 5.78 -27.00
CA PRO A 306 11.47 7.01 -27.57
C PRO A 306 10.17 7.46 -26.88
N ARG A 307 9.29 6.50 -26.52
CA ARG A 307 8.01 6.78 -25.85
C ARG A 307 8.19 7.14 -24.37
N VAL A 308 9.20 6.59 -23.72
CA VAL A 308 9.62 7.04 -22.37
C VAL A 308 10.00 8.52 -22.42
N ARG A 309 10.86 8.93 -23.36
CA ARG A 309 11.27 10.34 -23.51
C ARG A 309 10.10 11.27 -23.85
N GLU A 310 9.16 10.82 -24.66
CA GLU A 310 7.92 11.57 -24.93
C GLU A 310 7.07 11.76 -23.67
N GLY A 311 6.93 10.71 -22.84
CA GLY A 311 6.26 10.80 -21.55
C GLY A 311 6.91 11.80 -20.60
N LEU A 312 8.25 11.78 -20.50
CA LEU A 312 9.00 12.75 -19.71
C LEU A 312 8.76 14.19 -20.22
N SER A 313 8.89 14.40 -21.53
CA SER A 313 8.68 15.71 -22.17
C SER A 313 7.25 16.24 -21.99
N PHE A 314 6.25 15.36 -22.08
CA PHE A 314 4.84 15.68 -21.83
C PHE A 314 4.64 16.23 -20.42
N PHE A 315 5.25 15.60 -19.42
CA PHE A 315 5.18 16.03 -18.02
C PHE A 315 6.26 17.05 -17.60
N ASP A 316 6.94 17.68 -18.57
CA ASP A 316 8.00 18.67 -18.33
C ASP A 316 9.15 18.16 -17.45
N VAL A 317 9.51 16.90 -17.62
CA VAL A 317 10.66 16.28 -16.97
C VAL A 317 11.79 16.22 -17.98
N ALA A 318 12.94 16.82 -17.65
CA ALA A 318 14.11 16.72 -18.51
C ALA A 318 14.79 15.35 -18.32
N GLU A 319 15.52 14.89 -19.33
CA GLU A 319 16.12 13.55 -19.29
C GLU A 319 17.19 13.40 -18.19
N GLN A 320 17.86 14.49 -17.80
CA GLN A 320 18.76 14.51 -16.65
C GLN A 320 18.05 14.32 -15.30
N ASP A 321 16.77 14.66 -15.23
CA ASP A 321 15.95 14.54 -14.02
C ASP A 321 15.31 13.15 -13.88
N LEU A 322 15.58 12.23 -14.82
CA LEU A 322 15.29 10.81 -14.68
C LEU A 322 16.44 10.11 -13.93
N HIS A 323 16.18 9.63 -12.72
CA HIS A 323 17.18 9.09 -11.80
C HIS A 323 17.25 7.58 -11.78
N ALA A 324 16.12 6.89 -11.98
CA ALA A 324 16.07 5.45 -11.94
C ALA A 324 14.86 4.87 -12.69
N VAL A 325 14.95 3.58 -13.03
CA VAL A 325 13.90 2.81 -13.70
C VAL A 325 13.61 1.53 -12.93
N THR A 326 12.34 1.20 -12.75
CA THR A 326 11.89 -0.10 -12.21
C THR A 326 10.69 -0.58 -13.01
N ALA A 327 10.36 -1.86 -12.93
CA ALA A 327 9.11 -2.37 -13.47
C ALA A 327 8.45 -3.33 -12.51
N PHE A 328 7.14 -3.44 -12.61
CA PHE A 328 6.37 -4.39 -11.83
C PHE A 328 5.08 -4.75 -12.57
N ARG A 329 4.52 -5.89 -12.19
CA ARG A 329 3.29 -6.40 -12.76
C ARG A 329 2.13 -6.18 -11.80
N LEU A 330 1.00 -5.78 -12.37
CA LEU A 330 -0.28 -5.71 -11.70
C LEU A 330 -1.15 -6.84 -12.22
N SER A 331 -1.60 -7.67 -11.30
CA SER A 331 -2.63 -8.66 -11.54
C SER A 331 -3.60 -8.63 -10.36
N MET A 332 -4.88 -8.87 -10.63
CA MET A 332 -5.92 -8.89 -9.61
C MET A 332 -6.38 -10.31 -9.37
N GLU A 333 -6.60 -10.63 -8.11
CA GLU A 333 -7.09 -11.92 -7.64
C GLU A 333 -8.12 -11.69 -6.55
N SER A 334 -9.07 -12.58 -6.37
CA SER A 334 -10.06 -12.54 -5.30
C SER A 334 -9.58 -13.44 -4.18
N ARG A 335 -9.70 -13.00 -2.93
CA ARG A 335 -9.48 -13.85 -1.78
C ARG A 335 -10.81 -14.26 -1.15
N PRO A 336 -10.97 -15.55 -0.80
CA PRO A 336 -12.19 -16.02 -0.16
C PRO A 336 -12.20 -15.75 1.35
N ARG A 337 -11.02 -15.66 2.00
CA ARG A 337 -10.92 -15.33 3.44
C ARG A 337 -9.73 -14.44 3.76
N PHE A 338 -9.86 -13.66 4.83
CA PHE A 338 -8.81 -12.79 5.38
C PHE A 338 -8.44 -13.15 6.82
N THR A 339 -9.29 -13.92 7.51
CA THR A 339 -9.05 -14.47 8.83
C THR A 339 -9.28 -15.98 8.84
N ALA A 340 -8.52 -16.69 9.67
CA ALA A 340 -8.65 -18.13 9.83
C ALA A 340 -8.13 -18.60 11.19
N GLU A 341 -8.58 -19.75 11.66
CA GLU A 341 -7.89 -20.49 12.72
C GLU A 341 -6.70 -21.24 12.09
N LEU A 342 -5.50 -21.03 12.62
CA LEU A 342 -4.24 -21.63 12.16
C LEU A 342 -3.90 -22.94 12.88
N THR A 343 -4.66 -23.24 13.93
CA THR A 343 -4.71 -24.53 14.62
C THR A 343 -5.91 -25.34 14.13
N PRO A 344 -5.90 -26.68 14.27
CA PRO A 344 -7.08 -27.48 14.01
C PRO A 344 -8.27 -27.00 14.83
N THR A 345 -9.44 -26.87 14.19
CA THR A 345 -10.67 -26.40 14.85
C THR A 345 -10.99 -27.24 16.08
N GLY A 346 -11.29 -26.56 17.19
CA GLY A 346 -11.55 -27.21 18.48
C GLY A 346 -10.30 -27.45 19.34
N SER A 347 -9.14 -26.94 18.93
CA SER A 347 -7.94 -26.90 19.77
C SER A 347 -8.19 -26.14 21.07
N GLU A 348 -7.67 -26.65 22.19
CA GLU A 348 -7.79 -25.97 23.51
C GLU A 348 -7.15 -24.57 23.50
N ASN A 349 -6.12 -24.38 22.67
CA ASN A 349 -5.44 -23.11 22.46
C ASN A 349 -5.55 -22.73 20.99
N ALA A 350 -6.69 -22.19 20.60
CA ALA A 350 -6.91 -21.71 19.24
C ALA A 350 -5.98 -20.53 18.93
N VAL A 351 -5.27 -20.60 17.79
CA VAL A 351 -4.42 -19.52 17.28
C VAL A 351 -5.04 -18.99 16.01
N PHE A 352 -5.33 -17.70 15.94
CA PHE A 352 -5.91 -17.09 14.75
C PHE A 352 -4.86 -16.45 13.86
N GLY A 353 -5.17 -16.35 12.58
CA GLY A 353 -4.39 -15.66 11.56
C GLY A 353 -5.20 -14.55 10.92
N ALA A 354 -4.55 -13.43 10.59
CA ALA A 354 -5.15 -12.35 9.81
C ALA A 354 -4.20 -11.87 8.70
N LEU A 355 -4.70 -11.72 7.48
CA LEU A 355 -3.96 -11.15 6.35
C LEU A 355 -4.20 -9.64 6.29
N LEU A 356 -3.13 -8.84 6.21
CA LEU A 356 -3.21 -7.38 6.05
C LEU A 356 -2.39 -6.86 4.86
N GLY A 357 -2.72 -5.66 4.39
CA GLY A 357 -1.96 -4.97 3.35
C GLY A 357 -1.80 -5.78 2.06
N ASP A 358 -0.63 -5.70 1.42
CA ASP A 358 -0.36 -6.44 0.17
C ASP A 358 -0.37 -7.97 0.34
N ALA A 359 -0.19 -8.49 1.56
CA ALA A 359 -0.33 -9.93 1.81
C ALA A 359 -1.80 -10.35 1.62
N ALA A 360 -2.74 -9.53 2.10
CA ALA A 360 -4.17 -9.69 1.85
C ALA A 360 -4.55 -9.36 0.41
N ASN A 361 -4.21 -8.18 -0.09
CA ASN A 361 -4.59 -7.76 -1.43
C ASN A 361 -3.47 -6.95 -2.07
N ALA A 362 -2.77 -7.54 -3.04
CA ALA A 362 -1.91 -6.79 -3.94
C ALA A 362 -2.76 -5.85 -4.80
N ILE A 363 -2.32 -4.59 -4.95
CA ILE A 363 -3.17 -3.49 -5.45
C ILE A 363 -2.55 -2.76 -6.65
N HIS A 364 -3.46 -2.16 -7.45
CA HIS A 364 -3.25 -1.31 -8.63
C HIS A 364 -2.41 -0.04 -8.37
N VAL A 365 -1.78 0.50 -9.42
CA VAL A 365 -0.95 1.74 -9.41
C VAL A 365 -1.71 3.04 -9.22
N TRP A 366 -3.04 2.99 -9.13
CA TRP A 366 -3.83 4.22 -9.07
C TRP A 366 -3.61 4.86 -7.69
N PRO A 367 -3.46 6.19 -7.60
CA PRO A 367 -3.16 6.86 -6.34
C PRO A 367 -4.31 6.67 -5.35
N GLY A 368 -4.01 6.60 -4.06
CA GLY A 368 -5.07 6.41 -3.05
C GLY A 368 -5.49 4.95 -2.83
N ARG A 369 -4.69 3.96 -3.23
CA ARG A 369 -5.10 2.54 -3.20
C ARG A 369 -4.28 1.69 -2.24
N GLY A 370 -3.11 1.17 -2.66
CA GLY A 370 -2.35 0.13 -1.95
C GLY A 370 -2.24 0.34 -0.44
N LEU A 371 -1.60 1.43 -0.05
CA LEU A 371 -1.41 1.74 1.37
C LEU A 371 -2.72 2.13 2.08
N ASN A 372 -3.69 2.75 1.39
CA ASN A 372 -4.99 3.10 1.98
C ASN A 372 -5.76 1.86 2.42
N HIS A 373 -5.84 0.86 1.53
CA HIS A 373 -6.38 -0.45 1.86
C HIS A 373 -5.63 -1.07 3.04
N GLY A 374 -4.29 -1.02 3.01
CA GLY A 374 -3.46 -1.57 4.07
C GLY A 374 -3.74 -0.92 5.43
N LEU A 375 -3.79 0.39 5.51
CA LEU A 375 -4.08 1.09 6.76
C LEU A 375 -5.51 0.85 7.24
N LEU A 376 -6.52 0.86 6.36
CA LEU A 376 -7.89 0.51 6.73
C LEU A 376 -8.00 -0.94 7.19
N SER A 377 -7.27 -1.87 6.57
CA SER A 377 -7.22 -3.27 7.02
C SER A 377 -6.66 -3.37 8.44
N ALA A 378 -5.57 -2.66 8.74
CA ALA A 378 -4.97 -2.60 10.07
C ALA A 378 -5.94 -2.02 11.12
N VAL A 379 -6.54 -0.86 10.83
CA VAL A 379 -7.52 -0.23 11.75
C VAL A 379 -8.73 -1.14 11.97
N SER A 380 -9.25 -1.76 10.92
CA SER A 380 -10.42 -2.66 11.05
C SER A 380 -10.13 -3.87 11.96
N LEU A 381 -8.91 -4.42 11.90
CA LEU A 381 -8.50 -5.48 12.81
C LEU A 381 -8.36 -4.97 14.24
N VAL A 382 -7.78 -3.77 14.44
CA VAL A 382 -7.72 -3.16 15.78
C VAL A 382 -9.11 -2.94 16.36
N ASN A 383 -10.06 -2.41 15.59
CA ASN A 383 -11.46 -2.20 16.04
C ASN A 383 -12.12 -3.51 16.48
N ALA A 384 -11.86 -4.61 15.75
CA ALA A 384 -12.34 -5.94 16.13
C ALA A 384 -11.73 -6.39 17.47
N LEU A 385 -10.40 -6.24 17.63
CA LEU A 385 -9.67 -6.64 18.83
C LEU A 385 -10.01 -5.78 20.08
N MET A 386 -10.42 -4.52 19.91
CA MET A 386 -10.86 -3.66 21.02
C MET A 386 -12.07 -4.20 21.79
N SER A 387 -12.85 -5.11 21.18
CA SER A 387 -14.03 -5.71 21.82
C SER A 387 -13.72 -7.03 22.54
N VAL A 388 -12.53 -7.59 22.31
CA VAL A 388 -12.10 -8.88 22.85
C VAL A 388 -11.87 -8.74 24.36
N ASP A 389 -12.27 -9.76 25.11
CA ASP A 389 -11.87 -9.92 26.50
C ASP A 389 -10.63 -10.83 26.55
N PRO A 390 -9.43 -10.28 26.85
CA PRO A 390 -8.19 -11.06 26.87
C PRO A 390 -8.21 -12.24 27.86
N ILE A 391 -9.12 -12.26 28.83
CA ILE A 391 -9.26 -13.35 29.80
C ILE A 391 -9.86 -14.60 29.13
N HIS A 392 -10.81 -14.41 28.22
CA HIS A 392 -11.58 -15.48 27.59
C HIS A 392 -10.96 -15.95 26.26
N GLY A 393 -9.86 -15.33 25.83
CA GLY A 393 -9.19 -15.64 24.58
C GLY A 393 -9.93 -15.10 23.36
N LEU A 394 -9.28 -15.21 22.20
CA LEU A 394 -9.85 -14.80 20.92
C LEU A 394 -10.77 -15.90 20.36
N ARG A 395 -11.89 -15.53 19.76
CA ARG A 395 -12.80 -16.44 19.06
C ARG A 395 -12.95 -16.02 17.61
N SER A 396 -13.34 -16.95 16.74
CA SER A 396 -13.65 -16.64 15.33
C SER A 396 -14.69 -15.53 15.19
N ALA A 397 -15.71 -15.51 16.06
CA ALA A 397 -16.76 -14.49 16.06
C ALA A 397 -16.22 -13.06 16.32
N ASP A 398 -15.12 -12.92 17.06
CA ASP A 398 -14.53 -11.62 17.36
C ASP A 398 -13.88 -10.99 16.11
N LEU A 399 -13.54 -11.80 15.10
CA LEU A 399 -12.92 -11.36 13.85
C LEU A 399 -13.92 -11.10 12.72
N LEU A 400 -15.21 -11.42 12.92
CA LEU A 400 -16.25 -11.33 11.88
C LEU A 400 -16.35 -9.95 11.23
N ARG A 401 -16.27 -8.87 12.03
CA ARG A 401 -16.35 -7.50 11.49
C ARG A 401 -15.14 -7.15 10.63
N HIS A 402 -13.95 -7.59 11.04
CA HIS A 402 -12.75 -7.41 10.24
C HIS A 402 -12.86 -8.17 8.92
N GLU A 403 -13.31 -9.43 8.93
CA GLU A 403 -13.54 -10.23 7.73
C GLU A 403 -14.49 -9.51 6.74
N ALA A 404 -15.63 -9.02 7.24
CA ALA A 404 -16.59 -8.27 6.45
C ALA A 404 -16.00 -6.97 5.89
N SER A 405 -15.24 -6.23 6.70
CA SER A 405 -14.53 -5.03 6.24
C SER A 405 -13.55 -5.36 5.12
N MET A 406 -12.80 -6.46 5.23
CA MET A 406 -11.83 -6.86 4.20
C MET A 406 -12.47 -7.22 2.87
N HIS A 407 -13.65 -7.86 2.87
CA HIS A 407 -14.41 -8.08 1.64
C HIS A 407 -14.94 -6.77 1.03
N GLY A 408 -15.44 -5.83 1.85
CA GLY A 408 -15.83 -4.51 1.37
C GLY A 408 -14.67 -3.73 0.77
N LEU A 409 -13.50 -3.80 1.41
CA LEU A 409 -12.26 -3.23 0.92
C LEU A 409 -11.75 -3.92 -0.37
N GLN A 410 -11.88 -5.24 -0.49
CA GLN A 410 -11.57 -5.98 -1.73
C GLN A 410 -12.46 -5.48 -2.87
N HIS A 411 -13.77 -5.40 -2.65
CA HIS A 411 -14.70 -4.88 -3.65
C HIS A 411 -14.32 -3.45 -4.10
N ARG A 412 -13.98 -2.59 -3.13
CA ARG A 412 -13.55 -1.21 -3.38
C ARG A 412 -12.25 -1.10 -4.16
N HIS A 413 -11.21 -1.83 -3.77
CA HIS A 413 -9.84 -1.63 -4.24
C HIS A 413 -9.38 -2.65 -5.28
N LYS A 414 -10.15 -3.70 -5.55
CA LYS A 414 -9.93 -4.69 -6.62
C LYS A 414 -11.05 -4.69 -7.65
N ASP A 415 -12.26 -5.13 -7.31
CA ASP A 415 -13.36 -5.27 -8.28
C ASP A 415 -13.59 -3.98 -9.09
N ARG A 416 -13.70 -2.85 -8.39
CA ARG A 416 -13.84 -1.53 -9.04
C ARG A 416 -12.56 -1.05 -9.70
N ALA A 417 -11.39 -1.34 -9.12
CA ALA A 417 -10.11 -0.95 -9.70
C ALA A 417 -9.80 -1.70 -10.99
N TRP A 418 -10.30 -2.92 -11.17
CA TRP A 418 -10.15 -3.71 -12.39
C TRP A 418 -10.72 -2.98 -13.61
N ARG A 419 -11.74 -2.12 -13.41
CA ARG A 419 -12.30 -1.26 -14.45
C ARG A 419 -11.30 -0.24 -15.01
N ASN A 420 -10.19 0.02 -14.32
CA ASN A 420 -9.10 0.85 -14.83
C ASN A 420 -8.11 0.07 -15.69
N MET A 421 -8.22 -1.26 -15.80
CA MET A 421 -7.35 -2.13 -16.61
C MET A 421 -8.02 -2.58 -17.91
N VAL A 422 -9.32 -2.35 -18.05
CA VAL A 422 -10.11 -2.74 -19.22
C VAL A 422 -10.97 -1.60 -19.75
N VAL A 423 -11.36 -1.67 -21.01
CA VAL A 423 -12.28 -0.72 -21.64
C VAL A 423 -13.28 -1.47 -22.52
N ALA A 424 -14.53 -1.01 -22.55
CA ALA A 424 -15.54 -1.50 -23.47
C ALA A 424 -15.44 -0.75 -24.81
N ARG A 425 -15.18 -1.47 -25.90
CA ARG A 425 -15.10 -0.94 -27.27
C ARG A 425 -15.71 -1.91 -28.25
N ASN A 426 -16.49 -1.40 -29.21
CA ASN A 426 -17.09 -2.19 -30.29
C ASN A 426 -17.87 -3.42 -29.79
N GLY A 427 -18.56 -3.29 -28.65
CA GLY A 427 -19.32 -4.38 -28.03
C GLY A 427 -18.48 -5.42 -27.26
N ALA A 428 -17.16 -5.27 -27.17
CA ALA A 428 -16.26 -6.16 -26.43
C ALA A 428 -15.49 -5.43 -25.32
N THR A 429 -15.17 -6.14 -24.23
CA THR A 429 -14.26 -5.63 -23.19
C THR A 429 -12.84 -6.07 -23.53
N GLN A 430 -11.89 -5.13 -23.55
CA GLN A 430 -10.50 -5.37 -23.94
C GLN A 430 -9.54 -4.78 -22.89
N PRO A 431 -8.36 -5.39 -22.67
CA PRO A 431 -7.31 -4.80 -21.85
C PRO A 431 -6.86 -3.45 -22.42
N ILE A 432 -6.71 -2.42 -21.58
CA ILE A 432 -6.29 -1.10 -22.04
C ILE A 432 -4.87 -1.14 -22.64
N SER A 433 -3.99 -1.98 -22.11
CA SER A 433 -2.62 -2.17 -22.65
C SER A 433 -2.62 -2.68 -24.10
N GLU A 434 -3.60 -3.51 -24.48
CA GLU A 434 -3.79 -3.99 -25.87
C GLU A 434 -4.42 -2.91 -26.75
N VAL A 435 -5.38 -2.16 -26.22
CA VAL A 435 -5.98 -1.01 -26.94
C VAL A 435 -4.92 0.04 -27.24
N ILE A 436 -4.08 0.40 -26.27
CA ILE A 436 -2.94 1.31 -26.48
C ILE A 436 -2.01 0.75 -27.57
N ALA A 437 -1.73 -0.55 -27.57
CA ALA A 437 -0.87 -1.17 -28.59
C ALA A 437 -1.44 -1.02 -30.00
N ALA A 438 -2.75 -1.27 -30.17
CA ALA A 438 -3.43 -1.11 -31.45
C ALA A 438 -3.41 0.34 -31.94
N GLU A 439 -3.73 1.29 -31.07
CA GLU A 439 -3.80 2.72 -31.41
C GLU A 439 -2.45 3.35 -31.75
N ILE A 440 -1.34 2.86 -31.19
CA ILE A 440 0.00 3.29 -31.58
C ILE A 440 0.31 2.92 -33.04
N THR A 441 -0.19 1.77 -33.50
CA THR A 441 0.06 1.27 -34.86
C THR A 441 -0.99 1.68 -35.89
N ALA A 442 -2.12 2.21 -35.42
CA ALA A 442 -3.20 2.67 -36.28
C ALA A 442 -2.79 3.94 -37.06
N PRO A 443 -3.39 4.18 -38.23
CA PRO A 443 -3.25 5.46 -38.92
C PRO A 443 -3.59 6.61 -37.97
N SER A 444 -2.65 7.54 -37.80
CA SER A 444 -2.83 8.65 -36.86
C SER A 444 -3.92 9.61 -37.36
N LEU A 445 -4.72 10.12 -36.43
CA LEU A 445 -5.53 11.30 -36.67
C LEU A 445 -4.63 12.46 -37.14
N SER A 446 -5.18 13.40 -37.90
CA SER A 446 -4.44 14.62 -38.20
C SER A 446 -4.06 15.33 -36.89
N ARG A 447 -2.83 15.85 -36.82
CA ARG A 447 -2.30 16.50 -35.61
C ARG A 447 -3.27 17.56 -35.06
N ARG A 448 -3.86 18.38 -35.93
CA ARG A 448 -4.86 19.39 -35.58
C ARG A 448 -6.05 18.76 -34.84
N HIS A 449 -6.66 17.72 -35.42
CA HIS A 449 -7.82 17.08 -34.83
C HIS A 449 -7.48 16.41 -33.49
N ALA A 450 -6.37 15.67 -33.41
CA ALA A 450 -5.94 15.03 -32.17
C ALA A 450 -5.67 16.07 -31.06
N ARG A 451 -5.03 17.18 -31.42
CA ARG A 451 -4.76 18.31 -30.53
C ARG A 451 -6.05 18.96 -30.01
N ASP A 452 -7.02 19.24 -30.89
CA ASP A 452 -8.28 19.88 -30.50
C ASP A 452 -9.09 18.99 -29.54
N LEU A 453 -9.14 17.69 -29.78
CA LEU A 453 -9.77 16.72 -28.88
C LEU A 453 -9.10 16.71 -27.49
N MET A 454 -7.77 16.66 -27.47
CA MET A 454 -7.01 16.65 -26.22
C MET A 454 -7.11 17.98 -25.47
N ALA A 455 -7.05 19.12 -26.17
CA ALA A 455 -7.18 20.43 -25.57
C ALA A 455 -8.56 20.61 -24.91
N LYS A 456 -9.64 20.26 -25.63
CA LYS A 456 -11.00 20.27 -25.08
C LYS A 456 -11.11 19.40 -23.83
N ARG A 457 -10.49 18.22 -23.84
CA ARG A 457 -10.48 17.30 -22.69
C ARG A 457 -9.72 17.87 -21.50
N LEU A 458 -8.50 18.40 -21.71
CA LEU A 458 -7.69 19.00 -20.66
C LEU A 458 -8.43 20.17 -20.00
N SER A 459 -9.00 21.08 -20.80
CA SER A 459 -9.80 22.20 -20.28
C SER A 459 -11.02 21.73 -19.48
N GLY A 460 -11.78 20.76 -19.99
CA GLY A 460 -12.95 20.25 -19.27
C GLY A 460 -12.61 19.51 -17.96
N ILE A 461 -11.46 18.81 -17.91
CA ILE A 461 -10.98 18.19 -16.67
C ILE A 461 -10.50 19.26 -15.69
N ALA A 462 -9.72 20.26 -16.15
CA ALA A 462 -9.24 21.36 -15.34
C ALA A 462 -10.41 22.13 -14.69
N GLU A 463 -11.43 22.48 -15.47
CA GLU A 463 -12.65 23.15 -14.98
C GLU A 463 -13.38 22.29 -13.93
N ARG A 464 -13.62 21.01 -14.23
CA ARG A 464 -14.32 20.08 -13.31
C ARG A 464 -13.56 19.85 -11.99
N LEU A 465 -12.24 19.86 -12.02
CA LEU A 465 -11.40 19.61 -10.84
C LEU A 465 -11.00 20.89 -10.10
N GLY A 466 -11.07 22.06 -10.72
CA GLY A 466 -10.48 23.30 -10.21
C GLY A 466 -10.88 23.65 -8.77
N THR A 467 -12.17 23.55 -8.43
CA THR A 467 -12.66 23.84 -7.07
C THR A 467 -12.35 22.75 -6.04
N ARG A 468 -11.86 21.60 -6.49
CA ARG A 468 -11.55 20.44 -5.67
C ARG A 468 -10.06 20.19 -5.52
N LEU A 469 -9.22 20.90 -6.26
CA LEU A 469 -7.77 20.78 -6.17
C LEU A 469 -7.21 21.77 -5.13
N PRO A 470 -6.08 21.44 -4.49
CA PRO A 470 -5.40 22.37 -3.58
C PRO A 470 -5.01 23.70 -4.25
N GLU A 471 -4.66 23.62 -5.53
CA GLU A 471 -4.24 24.74 -6.37
C GLU A 471 -4.99 24.71 -7.71
N SER A 472 -5.08 25.84 -8.39
CA SER A 472 -5.73 25.92 -9.71
C SER A 472 -4.77 25.46 -10.83
N PRO A 473 -5.21 24.57 -11.74
CA PRO A 473 -4.42 24.21 -12.91
C PRO A 473 -4.32 25.37 -13.90
N ASN A 474 -3.30 25.35 -14.77
CA ASN A 474 -3.08 26.35 -15.82
C ASN A 474 -3.44 25.77 -17.21
N PRO A 475 -4.64 26.08 -17.76
CA PRO A 475 -5.10 25.46 -19.01
C PRO A 475 -4.23 25.77 -20.23
N SER A 476 -3.68 26.99 -20.35
CA SER A 476 -2.86 27.36 -21.50
C SER A 476 -1.52 26.62 -21.49
N MET A 477 -0.93 26.47 -20.30
CA MET A 477 0.26 25.65 -20.11
C MET A 477 -0.05 24.20 -20.51
N LEU A 478 -1.09 23.60 -19.94
CA LEU A 478 -1.49 22.21 -20.23
C LEU A 478 -1.66 21.94 -21.73
N VAL A 479 -2.33 22.85 -22.44
CA VAL A 479 -2.57 22.73 -23.87
C VAL A 479 -1.28 22.87 -24.69
N SER A 480 -0.34 23.74 -24.27
CA SER A 480 0.95 23.89 -24.98
C SER A 480 1.85 22.65 -24.86
N ARG A 481 1.67 21.82 -23.82
CA ARG A 481 2.42 20.54 -23.69
C ARG A 481 2.06 19.52 -24.77
N LEU A 482 0.86 19.61 -25.35
CA LEU A 482 0.47 18.74 -26.48
C LEU A 482 1.40 18.90 -27.68
N ASP A 483 1.99 20.09 -27.84
CA ASP A 483 2.87 20.39 -28.97
C ASP A 483 4.21 19.63 -28.89
N ARG A 484 4.53 19.04 -27.73
CA ARG A 484 5.74 18.23 -27.49
C ARG A 484 5.60 16.75 -27.87
N LEU A 485 4.38 16.30 -28.14
CA LEU A 485 4.09 14.92 -28.50
C LEU A 485 4.24 14.74 -30.01
N ASN A 486 4.71 13.56 -30.41
CA ASN A 486 4.63 13.14 -31.81
C ASN A 486 3.16 12.88 -32.19
N ASP A 487 2.88 12.78 -33.50
CA ASP A 487 1.51 12.63 -33.99
C ASP A 487 0.87 11.29 -33.58
N ALA A 488 1.63 10.20 -33.52
CA ALA A 488 1.13 8.88 -33.13
C ALA A 488 0.71 8.84 -31.65
N THR A 489 1.53 9.37 -30.75
CA THR A 489 1.27 9.44 -29.31
C THR A 489 0.11 10.39 -29.03
N LEU A 490 0.07 11.55 -29.68
CA LEU A 490 -1.04 12.50 -29.55
C LEU A 490 -2.36 11.89 -30.05
N SER A 491 -2.33 11.22 -31.21
CA SER A 491 -3.48 10.50 -31.77
C SER A 491 -3.95 9.38 -30.83
N MET A 492 -3.02 8.61 -30.26
CA MET A 492 -3.34 7.55 -29.32
C MET A 492 -3.96 8.11 -28.02
N PHE A 493 -3.43 9.18 -27.44
CA PHE A 493 -4.06 9.84 -26.29
C PHE A 493 -5.47 10.35 -26.62
N ALA A 494 -5.63 10.98 -27.78
CA ALA A 494 -6.93 11.48 -28.23
C ALA A 494 -7.95 10.35 -28.36
N THR A 495 -7.54 9.20 -28.89
CA THR A 495 -8.46 8.08 -29.19
C THR A 495 -8.73 7.20 -27.98
N VAL A 496 -7.71 6.84 -27.18
CA VAL A 496 -7.84 5.98 -25.99
C VAL A 496 -8.71 6.61 -24.91
N GLY A 497 -8.67 7.93 -24.77
CA GLY A 497 -9.48 8.66 -23.79
C GLY A 497 -8.80 8.84 -22.42
N PRO A 498 -9.51 9.44 -21.45
CA PRO A 498 -9.04 9.65 -20.08
C PRO A 498 -9.09 8.38 -19.24
N TRP A 499 -8.47 8.40 -18.05
CA TRP A 499 -8.66 7.35 -17.04
C TRP A 499 -10.14 7.20 -16.67
N GLU A 500 -10.57 5.95 -16.48
CA GLU A 500 -11.93 5.60 -16.09
C GLU A 500 -12.18 5.91 -14.60
N THR A 501 -12.55 7.16 -14.29
CA THR A 501 -12.83 7.60 -12.91
C THR A 501 -14.28 7.38 -12.47
N ARG A 502 -15.21 7.09 -13.38
CA ARG A 502 -16.64 6.97 -13.08
C ARG A 502 -17.00 5.55 -12.63
N LEU A 503 -16.62 4.53 -13.41
CA LEU A 503 -16.92 3.12 -13.11
C LEU A 503 -16.07 2.58 -11.94
N SER A 504 -14.87 3.14 -11.74
CA SER A 504 -14.03 2.83 -10.58
C SER A 504 -14.42 3.62 -9.31
N GLY A 505 -15.26 4.65 -9.46
CA GLY A 505 -15.81 5.48 -8.40
C GLY A 505 -17.10 4.91 -7.80
N GLY A 506 -17.88 5.75 -7.10
CA GLY A 506 -19.12 5.37 -6.41
C GLY A 506 -19.02 5.52 -4.89
N PRO A 507 -20.00 5.02 -4.11
CA PRO A 507 -19.94 5.03 -2.65
C PRO A 507 -18.63 4.45 -2.14
N GLU A 508 -18.02 5.15 -1.19
CA GLU A 508 -16.76 4.73 -0.60
C GLU A 508 -17.00 3.74 0.54
N PHE A 509 -16.03 2.87 0.78
CA PHE A 509 -16.12 1.95 1.91
C PHE A 509 -15.98 2.76 3.21
N ASP A 510 -17.04 2.77 4.01
CA ASP A 510 -17.05 3.46 5.31
C ASP A 510 -16.74 2.47 6.43
N LEU A 511 -15.57 2.65 7.04
CA LEU A 511 -15.13 1.80 8.14
C LEU A 511 -15.95 2.05 9.41
N ASP A 512 -16.44 3.27 9.66
CA ASP A 512 -17.20 3.59 10.87
C ASP A 512 -18.60 2.96 10.84
N LEU A 513 -19.18 2.80 9.65
CA LEU A 513 -20.45 2.10 9.48
C LEU A 513 -20.28 0.57 9.55
N SER A 514 -19.23 0.04 8.93
CA SER A 514 -19.04 -1.42 8.80
C SER A 514 -18.38 -2.07 10.01
N ASN A 515 -17.47 -1.36 10.68
CA ASN A 515 -16.70 -1.84 11.81
C ASN A 515 -16.37 -0.67 12.75
N PRO A 516 -17.40 -0.14 13.45
CA PRO A 516 -17.27 1.03 14.30
C PRO A 516 -16.24 0.80 15.39
N ARG A 517 -15.42 1.82 15.65
CA ARG A 517 -14.48 1.80 16.77
C ARG A 517 -15.25 1.70 18.08
N PRO A 518 -15.01 0.66 18.90
CA PRO A 518 -15.70 0.52 20.19
C PRO A 518 -15.34 1.67 21.13
N ALA A 519 -16.28 2.10 21.98
CA ALA A 519 -15.99 3.02 23.06
C ALA A 519 -14.94 2.40 24.00
N ARG A 520 -13.90 3.17 24.36
CA ARG A 520 -12.86 2.72 25.31
C ARG A 520 -13.53 2.22 26.59
N ARG A 521 -13.32 0.94 26.92
CA ARG A 521 -13.74 0.32 28.19
C ARG A 521 -12.94 0.97 29.34
N GLY A 522 -13.35 2.15 29.77
CA GLY A 522 -12.62 2.92 30.79
C GLY A 522 -13.30 4.20 31.28
N ALA A 523 -14.17 4.85 30.50
CA ALA A 523 -14.85 6.06 30.96
C ALA A 523 -16.13 5.78 31.80
N SER A 524 -16.78 4.63 31.61
CA SER A 524 -18.09 4.35 32.23
C SER A 524 -18.02 3.72 33.64
N ARG A 525 -16.93 3.03 34.00
CA ARG A 525 -16.82 2.41 35.34
C ARG A 525 -16.53 3.39 36.47
N LEU A 526 -15.88 4.53 36.19
CA LEU A 526 -15.66 5.59 37.18
C LEU A 526 -16.93 6.42 37.46
N ALA A 527 -17.80 6.57 36.45
CA ALA A 527 -19.11 7.21 36.64
C ALA A 527 -20.11 6.29 37.37
N GLY A 528 -20.09 4.98 37.07
CA GLY A 528 -20.97 4.00 37.73
C GLY A 528 -20.63 3.73 39.19
N GLN A 529 -19.34 3.79 39.57
CA GLN A 529 -18.89 3.61 40.96
C GLN A 529 -19.06 4.86 41.83
N SER A 530 -19.06 6.07 41.23
CA SER A 530 -19.44 7.29 41.98
C SER A 530 -20.94 7.34 42.25
N ALA A 531 -21.78 6.89 41.31
CA ALA A 531 -23.23 6.87 41.51
C ALA A 531 -23.69 5.84 42.57
N THR A 532 -23.01 4.69 42.67
CA THR A 532 -23.32 3.67 43.69
C THR A 532 -22.72 3.97 45.08
N ARG A 533 -21.65 4.79 45.16
CA ARG A 533 -21.18 5.31 46.46
C ARG A 533 -22.04 6.44 47.00
N LEU A 534 -22.53 7.33 46.14
CA LEU A 534 -23.41 8.43 46.56
C LEU A 534 -24.82 7.97 46.95
N SER A 535 -25.30 6.82 46.45
CA SER A 535 -26.57 6.24 46.91
C SER A 535 -26.43 5.48 48.23
N ALA A 536 -25.28 4.87 48.51
CA ALA A 536 -25.04 4.13 49.75
C ALA A 536 -24.78 5.07 50.95
N GLU A 537 -24.14 6.23 50.74
CA GLU A 537 -23.93 7.24 51.80
C GLU A 537 -25.21 8.06 52.11
N ALA A 538 -26.18 8.11 51.19
CA ALA A 538 -27.47 8.78 51.43
C ALA A 538 -28.43 7.94 52.29
N ASP A 539 -28.38 6.61 52.19
CA ASP A 539 -29.22 5.70 52.97
C ASP A 539 -28.69 5.49 54.42
N GLU A 540 -27.40 5.68 54.69
CA GLU A 540 -26.85 5.64 56.06
C GLU A 540 -27.07 6.93 56.87
N LEU A 541 -27.38 8.06 56.21
CA LEU A 541 -27.63 9.35 56.87
C LEU A 541 -29.11 9.63 57.21
N HIS A 542 -30.04 8.79 56.74
CA HIS A 542 -31.48 8.91 57.05
C HIS A 542 -32.03 7.83 58.02
N GLY A 543 -31.17 6.96 58.55
CA GLY A 543 -31.57 5.89 59.49
C GLY A 543 -31.61 6.26 60.97
N VAL A 544 -31.32 7.51 61.35
CA VAL A 544 -31.28 7.94 62.78
C VAL A 544 -32.04 9.23 63.00
N SER A 545 -33.36 9.21 62.82
CA SER A 545 -34.29 10.16 63.46
C SER A 545 -35.73 9.80 63.10
N GLU A 546 -36.33 8.83 63.80
CA GLU A 546 -37.78 8.81 64.09
C GLU A 546 -38.10 7.60 64.97
N ALA A 547 -37.79 7.74 66.25
CA ALA A 547 -38.36 6.95 67.33
C ALA A 547 -38.46 7.81 68.58
N GLN A 548 -39.32 8.85 68.54
CA GLN A 548 -39.97 9.47 69.69
C GLN A 548 -40.91 10.61 69.23
N ALA A 549 -42.15 10.55 69.73
CA ALA A 549 -43.31 11.42 69.54
C ALA A 549 -44.20 11.12 68.32
#